data_AF-A0A842MNK6-F1
#
_entry.id   AF-A0A842MNK6-F1
#
_cell.length_a   1.000
_cell.length_b   1.000
_cell.length_c   1.000
_cell.angle_alpha   90.00
_cell.angle_beta   90.00
_cell.angle_gamma   90.00
#
_symmetry.space_group_name_H-M   'P 1'
#
loop_
_entity.id
_entity.type
_entity.pdbx_description
1 polymer ?
#
loop_
_entity_poly.entity_id
_entity_poly.type
_entity_poly.pdbx_seq_one_letter_code
_entity_poly.pdbx_strand_id
1 'polypeptide(L)'
;MCCCEIDYKGKAYLLNAIDITKKKEMEIKLKETNEKMRKTLEKEKKFLEEISHYFFNPLCIAKGYLDLSIPLAEESLKRKLEITKEAIIRVENVVKHIVMEGRIYE
;
A
#
# COMPACT_ATOMS: atom_id res chain seq x y z
N MET A 1 -4.97 -66.89 -9.70
CA MET A 1 -4.67 -65.77 -8.78
C MET A 1 -5.08 -66.23 -7.40
N CYS A 2 -4.12 -66.50 -6.52
CA CYS A 2 -4.36 -67.08 -5.21
C CYS A 2 -4.81 -65.97 -4.26
N CYS A 3 -6.03 -66.07 -3.71
CA CYS A 3 -6.51 -65.17 -2.67
C CYS A 3 -6.03 -65.73 -1.32
N CYS A 4 -5.18 -64.99 -0.60
CA CYS A 4 -4.80 -65.34 0.76
C CYS A 4 -5.70 -64.57 1.73
N GLU A 5 -6.52 -65.30 2.49
CA GLU A 5 -7.22 -64.78 3.65
C GLU A 5 -6.25 -64.71 4.85
N ILE A 6 -6.25 -63.57 5.54
CA ILE A 6 -5.45 -63.37 6.76
C ILE A 6 -6.44 -63.37 7.95
N ASP A 7 -6.45 -64.43 8.75
CA ASP A 7 -7.21 -64.50 10.00
C ASP A 7 -6.43 -63.81 11.13
N TYR A 8 -6.90 -62.62 11.55
CA TYR A 8 -6.28 -61.81 12.61
C TYR A 8 -7.22 -61.67 13.80
N LYS A 9 -6.86 -62.27 14.94
CA LYS A 9 -7.71 -62.38 16.15
C LYS A 9 -7.50 -61.27 17.19
N GLY A 10 -7.06 -60.08 16.75
CA GLY A 10 -6.75 -58.93 17.62
C GLY A 10 -7.31 -57.60 17.10
N LYS A 11 -6.89 -56.47 17.70
CA LYS A 11 -7.22 -55.13 17.18
C LYS A 11 -6.20 -54.67 16.15
N ALA A 12 -6.64 -54.50 14.90
CA ALA A 12 -5.80 -54.00 13.82
C ALA A 12 -6.00 -52.50 13.61
N TYR A 13 -4.94 -51.80 13.26
CA TYR A 13 -4.97 -50.40 12.86
C TYR A 13 -4.35 -50.27 11.46
N LEU A 14 -5.10 -49.66 10.54
CA LEU A 14 -4.61 -49.34 9.21
C LEU A 14 -4.01 -47.92 9.24
N LEU A 15 -2.73 -47.81 8.91
CA LEU A 15 -2.03 -46.53 8.79
C LEU A 15 -1.68 -46.28 7.32
N ASN A 16 -2.13 -45.15 6.76
CA ASN A 16 -1.68 -44.69 5.46
C ASN A 16 -0.64 -43.58 5.65
N ALA A 17 0.57 -43.78 5.13
CA ALA A 17 1.62 -42.78 5.10
C ALA A 17 1.81 -42.27 3.66
N ILE A 18 1.77 -40.95 3.49
CA ILE A 18 2.00 -40.28 2.21
C ILE A 18 3.19 -39.33 2.41
N ASP A 19 4.18 -39.38 1.52
CA ASP A 19 5.26 -38.41 1.52
C ASP A 19 4.72 -37.04 1.06
N ILE A 20 4.73 -36.08 1.99
CA ILE A 20 4.28 -34.71 1.78
C ILE A 20 5.42 -33.70 1.82
N THR A 21 6.67 -34.13 1.76
CA THR A 21 7.85 -33.28 1.96
C THR A 21 7.84 -32.08 1.01
N LYS A 22 7.68 -32.33 -0.29
CA LYS A 22 7.60 -31.28 -1.32
C LYS A 22 6.44 -30.32 -1.09
N LYS A 23 5.29 -30.83 -0.64
CA LYS A 23 4.11 -30.00 -0.34
C LYS A 23 4.42 -29.05 0.82
N LYS A 24 5.07 -29.55 1.87
CA LYS A 24 5.45 -28.75 3.04
C LYS A 24 6.46 -27.67 2.69
N GLU A 25 7.45 -27.97 1.85
CA GLU A 25 8.42 -26.98 1.35
C GLU A 25 7.74 -25.85 0.57
N MET A 26 6.79 -26.20 -0.32
CA MET A 26 6.02 -25.19 -1.06
C MET A 26 5.14 -24.33 -0.14
N GLU A 27 4.49 -24.92 0.87
CA GLU A 27 3.71 -24.19 1.88
C GLU A 27 4.58 -23.19 2.64
N ILE A 28 5.80 -23.58 3.02
CA ILE A 28 6.76 -22.69 3.71
C ILE A 28 7.18 -21.55 2.78
N LYS A 29 7.61 -21.86 1.56
CA LYS A 29 8.05 -20.85 0.58
C LYS A 29 6.93 -19.85 0.25
N LEU A 30 5.69 -20.32 0.16
CA LEU A 30 4.52 -19.46 -0.06
C LEU A 30 4.29 -18.52 1.13
N LYS A 31 4.38 -19.03 2.37
CA LYS A 31 4.27 -18.21 3.58
C LYS A 31 5.35 -17.14 3.64
N GLU A 32 6.60 -17.50 3.39
CA GLU A 32 7.73 -16.56 3.38
C GLU A 32 7.56 -15.47 2.31
N THR A 33 7.11 -15.85 1.12
CA THR A 33 6.87 -14.89 0.02
C THR A 33 5.73 -13.93 0.37
N ASN A 34 4.63 -14.46 0.92
CA ASN A 34 3.50 -13.64 1.37
C ASN A 34 3.89 -12.68 2.50
N GLU A 35 4.70 -13.13 3.47
CA GLU A 35 5.16 -12.27 4.55
C GLU A 35 6.08 -11.15 4.04
N LYS A 36 6.99 -11.47 3.11
CA LYS A 36 7.85 -10.47 2.46
C LYS A 36 7.00 -9.45 1.69
N MET A 37 6.02 -9.92 0.91
CA MET A 37 5.11 -9.05 0.16
C MET A 37 4.32 -8.13 1.10
N ARG A 38 3.77 -8.66 2.19
CA ARG A 38 3.06 -7.86 3.21
C ARG A 38 3.96 -6.76 3.78
N LYS A 39 5.19 -7.10 4.18
CA LYS A 39 6.16 -6.12 4.71
C LYS A 39 6.50 -5.03 3.69
N THR A 40 6.63 -5.38 2.41
CA THR A 40 6.88 -4.39 1.34
C THR A 40 5.69 -3.45 1.19
N LEU A 41 4.46 -3.99 1.14
CA LEU A 41 3.25 -3.17 1.04
C LEU A 41 3.05 -2.25 2.26
N GLU A 42 3.38 -2.71 3.46
CA GLU A 42 3.32 -1.88 4.67
C GLU A 42 4.31 -0.72 4.63
N LYS A 43 5.54 -0.97 4.15
CA LYS A 43 6.54 0.09 3.97
C LYS A 43 6.10 1.11 2.93
N GLU A 44 5.55 0.64 1.81
CA GLU A 44 5.03 1.51 0.75
C GLU A 44 3.89 2.38 1.24
N LYS A 45 2.92 1.80 1.96
CA LYS A 45 1.82 2.56 2.58
C LYS A 45 2.31 3.63 3.53
N LYS A 46 3.24 3.28 4.43
CA LYS A 46 3.81 4.22 5.39
C LYS A 46 4.56 5.36 4.68
N PHE A 47 5.29 5.05 3.63
CA PHE A 47 5.99 6.04 2.81
C PHE A 47 5.02 7.01 2.13
N LEU A 48 3.93 6.52 1.53
CA LEU A 48 2.90 7.37 0.93
C LEU A 48 2.20 8.26 1.95
N GLU A 49 1.92 7.74 3.14
CA GLU A 49 1.35 8.50 4.26
C GLU A 49 2.29 9.62 4.72
N GLU A 50 3.58 9.30 4.92
CA GLU A 50 4.60 10.28 5.29
C GLU A 50 4.70 11.38 4.23
N ILE A 51 4.82 11.04 2.95
CA ILE A 51 4.82 12.01 1.84
C ILE A 51 3.58 12.90 1.89
N SER A 52 2.39 12.32 2.06
CA SER A 52 1.14 13.08 2.11
C SER A 52 1.21 14.16 3.18
N HIS A 53 1.68 13.83 4.38
CA HIS A 53 1.83 14.81 5.45
C HIS A 53 2.91 15.86 5.16
N TYR A 54 4.08 15.43 4.64
CA TYR A 54 5.18 16.34 4.34
C TYR A 54 4.82 17.39 3.28
N PHE A 55 3.99 17.03 2.30
CA PHE A 55 3.59 17.96 1.24
C PHE A 55 2.27 18.69 1.53
N PHE A 56 1.20 17.99 1.93
CA PHE A 56 -0.12 18.64 2.07
C PHE A 56 -0.17 19.62 3.23
N ASN A 57 0.57 19.38 4.33
CA ASN A 57 0.56 20.29 5.47
C ASN A 57 1.08 21.70 5.12
N PRO A 58 2.30 21.86 4.57
CA PRO A 58 2.78 23.19 4.17
C PRO A 58 1.98 23.80 3.01
N LEU A 59 1.49 23.01 2.06
CA LEU A 59 0.62 23.50 0.98
C LEU A 59 -0.71 24.05 1.52
N CYS A 60 -1.31 23.34 2.49
CA CYS A 60 -2.53 23.78 3.18
C CYS A 60 -2.31 25.10 3.91
N ILE A 61 -1.20 25.23 4.65
CA ILE A 61 -0.82 26.47 5.35
C ILE A 61 -0.66 27.62 4.35
N ALA A 62 0.08 27.40 3.26
CA ALA A 62 0.33 28.42 2.25
C ALA A 62 -0.98 28.88 1.57
N LYS A 63 -1.85 27.94 1.18
CA LYS A 63 -3.18 28.26 0.65
C LYS A 63 -4.02 29.05 1.65
N GLY A 64 -4.04 28.63 2.92
CA GLY A 64 -4.78 29.34 3.97
C GLY A 64 -4.33 30.80 4.13
N TYR A 65 -3.02 31.05 4.12
CA TYR A 65 -2.50 32.43 4.16
C TYR A 65 -2.88 33.24 2.91
N LEU A 66 -2.85 32.63 1.73
CA LEU A 66 -3.29 33.29 0.49
C LEU A 66 -4.79 33.63 0.54
N ASP A 67 -5.62 32.70 1.00
CA ASP A 67 -7.06 32.88 1.14
C ASP A 67 -7.42 34.01 2.11
N LEU A 68 -6.64 34.18 3.18
CA LEU A 68 -6.79 35.31 4.11
C LEU A 68 -6.27 36.63 3.54
N SER A 69 -5.26 36.58 2.66
CA SER A 69 -4.59 37.78 2.13
C SER A 69 -5.29 38.37 0.90
N ILE A 70 -5.85 37.53 0.03
CA ILE A 70 -6.51 37.94 -1.22
C ILE A 70 -7.64 38.96 -1.00
N PRO A 71 -8.55 38.80 -0.02
CA PRO A 71 -9.63 39.76 0.23
C PRO A 71 -9.14 41.12 0.76
N LEU A 72 -7.94 41.16 1.35
CA LEU A 72 -7.35 42.36 1.98
C LEU A 72 -6.38 43.10 1.07
N ALA A 73 -6.05 42.53 -0.10
CA ALA A 73 -5.04 43.06 -1.00
C ALA A 73 -5.60 44.09 -1.99
N GLU A 74 -4.81 45.10 -2.32
CA GLU A 74 -5.08 46.00 -3.44
C GLU A 74 -5.12 45.24 -4.77
N GLU A 75 -5.84 45.76 -5.77
CA GLU A 75 -6.11 45.06 -7.04
C GLU A 75 -4.85 44.56 -7.76
N SER A 76 -3.76 45.34 -7.72
CA SER A 76 -2.49 44.98 -8.34
C SER A 76 -1.78 43.79 -7.65
N LEU A 77 -1.91 43.69 -6.33
CA LEU A 77 -1.33 42.61 -5.52
C LEU A 77 -2.25 41.38 -5.51
N LYS A 78 -3.57 41.60 -5.47
CA LYS A 78 -4.59 40.54 -5.53
C LYS A 78 -4.37 39.61 -6.72
N ARG A 79 -4.14 40.16 -7.92
CA ARG A 79 -3.87 39.35 -9.11
C ARG A 79 -2.62 38.48 -8.97
N LYS A 80 -1.56 38.96 -8.32
CA LYS A 80 -0.33 38.17 -8.07
C LYS A 80 -0.58 37.06 -7.06
N LEU A 81 -1.38 37.33 -6.02
CA LEU A 81 -1.74 36.33 -5.02
C LEU A 81 -2.60 35.21 -5.62
N GLU A 82 -3.55 35.54 -6.50
CA GLU A 82 -4.37 34.54 -7.21
C GLU A 82 -3.50 33.64 -8.11
N ILE A 83 -2.57 34.21 -8.88
CA ILE A 83 -1.63 33.41 -9.70
C ILE A 83 -0.77 32.51 -8.82
N THR A 84 -0.35 33.00 -7.65
CA THR A 84 0.43 32.22 -6.69
C THR A 84 -0.39 31.05 -6.13
N LYS A 85 -1.67 31.31 -5.80
CA LYS A 85 -2.61 30.30 -5.31
C LYS A 85 -2.83 29.20 -6.35
N GLU A 86 -3.06 29.58 -7.61
CA GLU A 86 -3.19 28.63 -8.72
C GLU A 86 -1.93 27.76 -8.89
N ALA A 87 -0.73 28.36 -8.81
CA ALA A 87 0.52 27.60 -8.87
C ALA A 87 0.64 26.57 -7.73
N ILE A 88 0.20 26.92 -6.52
CA ILE A 88 0.21 26.01 -5.37
C ILE A 88 -0.81 24.88 -5.55
N ILE A 89 -2.00 25.18 -6.08
CA ILE A 89 -3.03 24.17 -6.40
C ILE A 89 -2.50 23.17 -7.44
N ARG A 90 -1.80 23.64 -8.48
CA ARG A 90 -1.16 22.75 -9.46
C ARG A 90 -0.17 21.79 -8.80
N VAL A 91 0.68 22.28 -7.90
CA VAL A 91 1.63 21.44 -7.14
C VAL A 91 0.89 20.44 -6.26
N GLU A 92 -0.18 20.86 -5.58
CA GLU A 92 -1.01 19.98 -4.77
C GLU A 92 -1.63 18.85 -5.59
N ASN A 93 -2.13 19.14 -6.79
CA ASN A 93 -2.71 18.14 -7.68
C ASN A 93 -1.66 17.11 -8.13
N VAL A 94 -0.46 17.55 -8.50
CA VAL A 94 0.65 16.63 -8.84
C VAL A 94 1.00 15.71 -7.67
N VAL A 95 1.13 16.27 -6.46
CA VAL A 95 1.39 15.46 -5.26
C VAL A 95 0.26 14.46 -5.01
N LYS A 96 -1.00 14.88 -5.19
CA LYS A 96 -2.17 14.01 -5.05
C LYS A 96 -2.15 12.84 -6.04
N HIS A 97 -1.80 13.08 -7.30
CA HIS A 97 -1.66 12.02 -8.30
C HIS A 97 -0.52 11.05 -7.97
N ILE A 98 0.60 11.55 -7.44
CA ILE A 98 1.71 10.71 -7.00
C ILE A 98 1.27 9.81 -5.83
N VAL A 99 0.60 10.39 -4.82
CA VAL A 99 0.18 9.66 -3.63
C VAL A 99 -0.92 8.63 -3.94
N MET A 100 -1.91 9.01 -4.75
CA MET A 100 -3.08 8.16 -5.03
C MET A 100 -2.84 7.13 -6.13
N GLU A 101 -2.07 7.48 -7.17
CA GLU A 101 -1.94 6.67 -8.38
C GLU A 101 -0.50 6.25 -8.69
N GLY A 102 0.49 6.77 -7.96
CA GLY A 102 1.90 6.52 -8.24
C GLY A 102 2.37 7.11 -9.58
N ARG A 103 1.65 8.10 -10.13
CA ARG A 103 1.95 8.72 -11.44
C ARG A 103 2.14 10.23 -11.31
N ILE A 104 3.06 10.76 -12.11
CA ILE A 104 3.37 12.19 -12.15
C ILE A 104 2.64 12.81 -13.34
N TYR A 105 1.57 13.55 -13.05
CA TYR A 105 0.88 14.40 -14.00
C TYR A 105 0.13 15.50 -13.24
N GLU A 106 -0.22 16.56 -13.95
CA GLU A 106 -0.92 17.73 -13.40
C GLU A 106 -2.43 17.67 -13.66
#